data_AF-A0A803M8A6-F1
#
_entry.id   AF-A0A803M8A6-F1
#
_cell.length_a   1.000
_cell.length_b   1.000
_cell.length_c   1.000
_cell.angle_alpha   90.00
_cell.angle_beta   90.00
_cell.angle_gamma   90.00
#
_symmetry.space_group_name_H-M   'P 1'
#
loop_
_entity.id
_entity.type
_entity.pdbx_description
1 polymer ?
#
loop_
_entity_poly.entity_id
_entity_poly.type
_entity_poly.pdbx_seq_one_letter_code
_entity_poly.pdbx_strand_id
1 'polypeptide(L)'
;MSGRSIGGGSTPKKFDAYPRVEIDIESLGFRNPRRARNSKSNLIRMIKSVANRVKYYYKLHPVLAFLLILSFGLAIITILIFYENRVRLVYNYRQFDAKPGFYPLPKLTNLVMVAGHSVYTSSNCGKVDNEKSWFLESYQMHPGQAATFLEHIKEGVEVAAKDDQALLLFSGGETRKDAGPRSEAQSYWLVAESKGWFGEFIFIACLCLLPVPNLFERICVHMINAML
;
A
#
# COMPACT_ATOMS: atom_id res chain seq x y z
N MET A 1 -77.58 -40.37 48.46
CA MET A 1 -78.74 -39.46 48.35
C MET A 1 -78.28 -38.07 48.79
N SER A 2 -78.05 -37.16 47.84
CA SER A 2 -77.67 -35.76 48.12
C SER A 2 -78.89 -34.87 47.89
N GLY A 3 -79.15 -33.97 48.84
CA GLY A 3 -80.33 -33.12 48.88
C GLY A 3 -80.16 -31.73 48.22
N ARG A 4 -81.30 -31.25 47.69
CA ARG A 4 -81.86 -29.88 47.60
C ARG A 4 -81.03 -28.69 47.06
N SER A 5 -81.32 -28.38 45.78
CA SER A 5 -81.97 -27.18 45.19
C SER A 5 -81.98 -25.81 45.91
N ILE A 6 -81.72 -24.76 45.10
CA ILE A 6 -82.45 -23.46 44.83
C ILE A 6 -81.37 -22.49 44.29
N GLY A 7 -81.39 -21.98 43.05
CA GLY A 7 -82.37 -21.08 42.43
C GLY A 7 -81.78 -19.66 42.36
N GLY A 8 -81.69 -19.04 41.17
CA GLY A 8 -81.36 -17.61 41.02
C GLY A 8 -80.58 -17.25 39.74
N GLY A 9 -81.20 -16.48 38.86
CA GLY A 9 -80.71 -16.16 37.51
C GLY A 9 -79.59 -15.14 37.41
N SER A 10 -78.99 -15.04 36.22
CA SER A 10 -78.21 -13.87 35.79
C SER A 10 -78.05 -13.77 34.27
N THR A 11 -78.56 -12.64 33.76
CA THR A 11 -78.06 -11.77 32.67
C THR A 11 -77.70 -12.33 31.26
N PRO A 12 -78.27 -11.75 30.18
CA PRO A 12 -77.93 -12.11 28.80
C PRO A 12 -76.53 -11.62 28.39
N LYS A 13 -75.89 -12.35 27.45
CA LYS A 13 -74.57 -12.07 26.89
C LYS A 13 -74.49 -10.64 26.32
N LYS A 14 -73.46 -9.87 26.72
CA LYS A 14 -73.16 -8.56 26.16
C LYS A 14 -72.90 -8.66 24.66
N PHE A 15 -73.59 -7.85 23.87
CA PHE A 15 -73.21 -7.50 22.50
C PHE A 15 -72.04 -6.51 22.58
N ASP A 16 -70.90 -6.86 22.00
CA ASP A 16 -69.84 -5.88 21.75
C ASP A 16 -70.26 -5.02 20.54
N ALA A 17 -70.59 -3.76 20.79
CA ALA A 17 -70.83 -2.79 19.74
C ALA A 17 -69.54 -2.56 18.92
N TYR A 18 -69.68 -2.38 17.60
CA TYR A 18 -68.59 -2.06 16.69
C TYR A 18 -67.68 -0.94 17.23
N PRO A 19 -66.36 -0.98 16.97
CA PRO A 19 -65.43 0.01 17.47
C PRO A 19 -65.89 1.42 17.04
N ARG A 20 -66.07 2.32 18.01
CA ARG A 20 -66.30 3.74 17.74
C ARG A 20 -65.11 4.27 16.96
N VAL A 21 -65.32 4.58 15.70
CA VAL A 21 -64.45 5.49 14.95
C VAL A 21 -64.86 6.88 15.41
N GLU A 22 -64.04 7.53 16.24
CA GLU A 22 -64.22 8.94 16.56
C GLU A 22 -63.89 9.74 15.29
N ILE A 23 -64.92 10.27 14.65
CA ILE A 23 -64.81 11.12 13.48
C ILE A 23 -64.64 12.54 14.00
N ASP A 24 -63.41 13.06 13.90
CA ASP A 24 -63.10 14.44 14.20
C ASP A 24 -63.51 15.32 13.00
N ILE A 25 -64.62 16.04 13.12
CA ILE A 25 -65.27 16.77 12.01
C ILE A 25 -64.43 18.00 11.57
N GLU A 26 -63.44 18.41 12.36
CA GLU A 26 -62.60 19.57 12.07
C GLU A 26 -61.38 19.28 11.18
N SER A 27 -61.12 18.03 10.83
CA SER A 27 -60.06 17.67 9.86
C SER A 27 -60.59 16.76 8.75
N LEU A 28 -60.92 17.36 7.60
CA LEU A 28 -61.12 16.63 6.34
C LEU A 28 -59.81 15.96 5.92
N GLY A 29 -59.54 14.76 6.47
CA GLY A 29 -58.35 14.01 6.15
C GLY A 29 -58.31 12.64 6.85
N PHE A 30 -58.73 11.59 6.14
CA PHE A 30 -58.58 10.22 6.58
C PHE A 30 -57.09 9.88 6.82
N ARG A 31 -56.65 9.83 8.07
CA ARG A 31 -55.36 9.19 8.42
C ARG A 31 -55.60 7.69 8.60
N ASN A 32 -55.44 6.93 7.52
CA ASN A 32 -55.11 5.51 7.67
C ASN A 32 -53.77 5.40 8.42
N PRO A 33 -53.67 4.64 9.53
CA PRO A 33 -52.39 4.36 10.13
C PRO A 33 -51.60 3.51 9.13
N ARG A 34 -50.66 4.14 8.41
CA ARG A 34 -49.70 3.41 7.59
C ARG A 34 -48.94 2.50 8.54
N ARG A 35 -49.18 1.18 8.46
CA ARG A 35 -48.39 0.16 9.16
C ARG A 35 -46.92 0.52 9.01
N ALA A 36 -46.23 0.76 10.12
CA ALA A 36 -44.80 1.01 10.13
C ALA A 36 -44.10 -0.18 9.46
N ARG A 37 -43.59 0.03 8.24
CA ARG A 37 -42.92 -0.99 7.44
C ARG A 37 -41.57 -1.28 8.09
N ASN A 38 -41.50 -2.35 8.90
CA ASN A 38 -40.27 -2.83 9.54
C ASN A 38 -39.15 -3.04 8.50
N SER A 39 -38.16 -2.14 8.45
CA SER A 39 -37.04 -2.19 7.49
C SER A 39 -36.16 -3.43 7.68
N LYS A 40 -36.00 -3.90 8.93
CA LYS A 40 -35.25 -5.11 9.28
C LYS A 40 -35.80 -6.38 8.61
N SER A 41 -37.12 -6.52 8.47
CA SER A 41 -37.72 -7.72 7.85
C SER A 41 -37.54 -7.77 6.33
N ASN A 42 -37.51 -6.59 5.68
CA ASN A 42 -37.25 -6.50 4.25
C ASN A 42 -35.77 -6.78 3.93
N LEU A 43 -34.84 -6.30 4.77
CA LEU A 43 -33.41 -6.61 4.65
C LEU A 43 -33.15 -8.12 4.80
N ILE A 44 -33.72 -8.75 5.83
CA ILE A 44 -33.57 -10.20 6.06
C ILE A 44 -34.18 -11.01 4.89
N ARG A 45 -35.33 -10.58 4.35
CA ARG A 45 -35.95 -11.24 3.20
C ARG A 45 -35.10 -11.11 1.94
N MET A 46 -34.47 -9.95 1.73
CA MET A 46 -33.57 -9.69 0.62
C MET A 46 -32.26 -10.49 0.75
N ILE A 47 -31.69 -10.58 1.96
CA ILE A 47 -30.52 -11.43 2.22
C ILE A 47 -30.82 -12.91 1.94
N LYS A 48 -32.00 -13.39 2.36
CA LYS A 48 -32.42 -14.78 2.08
C LYS A 48 -32.61 -15.05 0.57
N SER A 49 -33.18 -14.11 -0.19
CA SER A 49 -33.36 -14.29 -1.63
C SER A 49 -32.03 -14.27 -2.39
N VAL A 50 -31.10 -13.42 -1.97
CA VAL A 50 -29.73 -13.37 -2.50
C VAL A 50 -28.97 -14.65 -2.14
N ALA A 51 -29.04 -15.10 -0.89
CA ALA A 51 -28.38 -16.34 -0.45
C ALA A 51 -28.85 -17.56 -1.26
N ASN A 52 -30.15 -17.66 -1.58
CA ASN A 52 -30.67 -18.73 -2.42
C ASN A 52 -30.16 -18.67 -3.87
N ARG A 53 -30.05 -17.47 -4.45
CA ARG A 53 -29.46 -17.29 -5.79
C ARG A 53 -27.99 -17.66 -5.80
N VAL A 54 -27.25 -17.21 -4.78
CA VAL A 54 -25.84 -17.53 -4.59
C VAL A 54 -25.66 -19.04 -4.46
N LYS A 55 -26.44 -19.73 -3.62
CA LYS A 55 -26.42 -21.19 -3.47
C LYS A 55 -26.65 -21.92 -4.80
N TYR A 56 -27.49 -21.38 -5.68
CA TYR A 56 -27.71 -21.93 -7.03
C TYR A 56 -26.45 -21.81 -7.89
N TYR A 57 -25.78 -20.64 -7.90
CA TYR A 57 -24.52 -20.45 -8.63
C TYR A 57 -23.37 -21.34 -8.13
N TYR A 58 -23.22 -21.51 -6.81
CA TYR A 58 -22.22 -22.42 -6.23
C TYR A 58 -22.48 -23.88 -6.60
N LYS A 59 -23.76 -24.28 -6.80
CA LYS A 59 -24.13 -25.63 -7.22
C LYS A 59 -23.84 -25.90 -8.71
N LEU A 60 -23.92 -24.88 -9.56
CA LEU A 60 -23.65 -25.00 -11.00
C LEU A 60 -22.15 -24.94 -11.34
N HIS A 61 -21.40 -24.08 -10.67
CA HIS A 61 -19.98 -23.84 -10.99
C HIS A 61 -19.11 -23.84 -9.71
N PRO A 62 -18.92 -25.00 -9.06
CA PRO A 62 -18.13 -25.09 -7.84
C PRO A 62 -16.66 -24.66 -8.05
N VAL A 63 -16.12 -24.90 -9.25
CA VAL A 63 -14.75 -24.50 -9.61
C VAL A 63 -14.60 -22.98 -9.71
N LEU A 64 -15.55 -22.27 -10.33
CA LEU A 64 -15.50 -20.81 -10.47
C LEU A 64 -15.55 -20.12 -9.10
N ALA A 65 -16.42 -20.61 -8.22
CA ALA A 65 -16.50 -20.18 -6.84
C ALA A 65 -15.17 -20.37 -6.08
N PHE A 66 -14.53 -21.53 -6.24
CA PHE A 66 -13.22 -21.80 -5.65
C PHE A 66 -12.15 -20.83 -6.16
N LEU A 67 -12.12 -20.55 -7.47
CA LEU A 67 -11.16 -19.60 -8.06
C LEU A 67 -11.33 -18.17 -7.54
N LEU A 68 -12.58 -17.72 -7.33
CA LEU A 68 -12.87 -16.39 -6.78
C LEU A 68 -12.46 -16.27 -5.29
N ILE A 69 -12.67 -17.34 -4.51
CA ILE A 69 -12.24 -17.36 -3.11
C ILE A 69 -10.71 -17.41 -3.03
N LEU A 70 -10.07 -18.21 -3.90
CA LEU A 70 -8.62 -18.31 -3.97
C LEU A 70 -7.98 -16.97 -4.34
N SER A 71 -8.52 -16.25 -5.34
CA SER A 71 -8.00 -14.94 -5.75
C SER A 71 -8.14 -13.90 -4.64
N PHE A 72 -9.27 -13.90 -3.93
CA PHE A 72 -9.48 -13.01 -2.78
C PHE A 72 -8.56 -13.35 -1.60
N GLY A 73 -8.34 -14.64 -1.34
CA GLY A 73 -7.40 -15.11 -0.32
C GLY A 73 -5.96 -14.68 -0.62
N LEU A 74 -5.51 -14.86 -1.86
CA LEU A 74 -4.17 -14.40 -2.29
C LEU A 74 -4.02 -12.88 -2.17
N ALA A 75 -5.07 -12.10 -2.51
CA ALA A 75 -5.05 -10.65 -2.35
C ALA A 75 -4.96 -10.19 -0.88
N ILE A 76 -5.64 -10.89 0.04
CA ILE A 76 -5.53 -10.59 1.47
C ILE A 76 -4.13 -10.92 1.98
N ILE A 77 -3.57 -12.07 1.58
CA ILE A 77 -2.22 -12.48 1.98
C ILE A 77 -1.18 -11.46 1.52
N THR A 78 -1.26 -10.97 0.27
CA THR A 78 -0.31 -9.95 -0.21
C THR A 78 -0.43 -8.63 0.55
N ILE A 79 -1.65 -8.21 0.90
CA ILE A 79 -1.88 -7.01 1.72
C ILE A 79 -1.30 -7.19 3.13
N LEU A 80 -1.48 -8.35 3.76
CA LEU A 80 -0.94 -8.64 5.09
C LEU A 80 0.59 -8.66 5.08
N ILE A 81 1.20 -9.32 4.09
CA ILE A 81 2.66 -9.31 3.89
C ILE A 81 3.15 -7.86 3.74
N PHE A 82 2.47 -7.04 2.94
CA PHE A 82 2.85 -5.65 2.77
C PHE A 82 2.73 -4.84 4.07
N TYR A 83 1.65 -5.04 4.82
CA TYR A 83 1.43 -4.35 6.09
C TYR A 83 2.45 -4.75 7.15
N GLU A 84 2.69 -6.06 7.32
CA GLU A 84 3.71 -6.57 8.24
C GLU A 84 5.10 -6.09 7.84
N ASN A 85 5.46 -6.12 6.56
CA ASN A 85 6.75 -5.63 6.09
C ASN A 85 6.95 -4.14 6.41
N ARG A 86 5.92 -3.31 6.26
CA ARG A 86 5.99 -1.88 6.61
C ARG A 86 6.19 -1.67 8.10
N VAL A 87 5.39 -2.33 8.93
CA VAL A 87 5.46 -2.18 10.39
C VAL A 87 6.77 -2.74 10.93
N ARG A 88 7.22 -3.91 10.44
CA ARG A 88 8.49 -4.54 10.81
C ARG A 88 9.69 -3.68 10.42
N LEU A 89 9.66 -3.05 9.24
CA LEU A 89 10.71 -2.12 8.83
C LEU A 89 10.78 -0.93 9.80
N VAL A 90 9.67 -0.25 10.08
CA VAL A 90 9.62 0.87 11.02
C VAL A 90 10.06 0.47 12.44
N TYR A 91 9.69 -0.73 12.89
CA TYR A 91 10.10 -1.25 14.19
C TYR A 91 11.60 -1.55 14.25
N ASN A 92 12.15 -2.20 13.22
CA ASN A 92 13.59 -2.49 13.11
C ASN A 92 14.43 -1.20 13.07
N TYR A 93 14.00 -0.18 12.33
CA TYR A 93 14.66 1.14 12.32
C TYR A 93 14.67 1.77 13.72
N ARG A 94 13.52 1.79 14.41
CA ARG A 94 13.46 2.31 15.79
C ARG A 94 14.32 1.52 16.79
N GLN A 95 14.38 0.20 16.65
CA GLN A 95 15.20 -0.63 17.52
C GLN A 95 16.71 -0.44 17.25
N PHE A 96 17.08 -0.12 16.01
CA PHE A 96 18.44 0.24 15.62
C PHE A 96 18.81 1.64 16.17
N ASP A 97 17.94 2.64 16.02
CA ASP A 97 18.11 3.99 16.58
C ASP A 97 18.19 3.98 18.12
N ALA A 98 17.47 3.06 18.77
CA ALA A 98 17.42 2.94 20.22
C ALA A 98 18.62 2.20 20.85
N LYS A 99 19.55 1.65 20.04
CA LYS A 99 20.83 1.09 20.54
C LYS A 99 21.96 2.10 20.31
N PRO A 100 22.17 3.08 21.22
CA PRO A 100 23.30 3.99 21.11
C PRO A 100 24.60 3.18 21.21
N GLY A 101 25.38 3.15 20.12
CA GLY A 101 26.72 2.57 20.10
C GLY A 101 26.95 1.37 19.18
N PHE A 102 25.96 0.89 18.43
CA PHE A 102 26.15 -0.23 17.48
C PHE A 102 25.85 0.20 16.04
N TYR A 103 26.77 0.95 15.43
CA TYR A 103 26.74 1.23 13.99
C TYR A 103 27.63 0.22 13.26
N PRO A 104 27.18 -0.40 12.14
CA PRO A 104 27.92 -1.43 11.41
C PRO A 104 29.24 -0.90 10.81
N LEU A 105 29.37 0.42 10.67
CA LEU A 105 30.54 1.09 10.10
C LEU A 105 31.07 2.17 11.07
N PRO A 106 31.58 1.78 12.25
CA PRO A 106 31.96 2.74 13.30
C PRO A 106 33.19 3.59 12.94
N LYS A 107 33.94 3.17 11.90
CA LYS A 107 35.10 3.90 11.39
C LYS A 107 34.72 5.02 10.41
N LEU A 108 33.51 4.99 9.84
CA LEU A 108 33.05 6.01 8.90
C LEU A 108 32.42 7.17 9.67
N THR A 109 33.04 8.33 9.60
CA THR A 109 32.59 9.55 10.30
C THR A 109 32.11 10.63 9.35
N ASN A 110 32.54 10.56 8.09
CA ASN A 110 32.26 11.57 7.08
C ASN A 110 31.32 11.00 6.03
N LEU A 111 30.43 11.84 5.48
CA LEU A 111 29.47 11.46 4.46
C LEU A 111 29.66 12.35 3.23
N VAL A 112 29.95 11.72 2.10
CA VAL A 112 29.96 12.35 0.78
C VAL A 112 28.70 11.93 0.06
N MET A 113 27.75 12.84 -0.09
CA MET A 113 26.46 12.55 -0.74
C MET A 113 26.41 13.16 -2.14
N VAL A 114 26.10 12.33 -3.14
CA VAL A 114 25.87 12.74 -4.53
C VAL A 114 24.38 12.67 -4.80
N ALA A 115 23.77 13.82 -5.13
CA ALA A 115 22.34 13.92 -5.38
C ALA A 115 22.04 13.59 -6.86
N GLY A 116 21.08 12.69 -7.06
CA GLY A 116 20.53 12.38 -8.36
C GLY A 116 19.73 13.56 -8.93
N HIS A 117 19.92 13.81 -10.23
CA HIS A 117 19.19 14.85 -10.95
C HIS A 117 18.60 14.37 -12.29
N SER A 118 18.94 13.13 -12.67
CA SER A 118 18.52 12.48 -13.90
C SER A 118 18.77 10.98 -13.79
N VAL A 119 18.14 10.20 -14.67
CA VAL A 119 18.32 8.74 -14.72
C VAL A 119 19.08 8.39 -15.98
N TYR A 120 20.18 7.66 -15.86
CA TYR A 120 20.84 7.05 -17.02
C TYR A 120 20.00 5.88 -17.55
N THR A 121 19.53 5.98 -18.79
CA THR A 121 18.54 5.06 -19.39
C THR A 121 19.08 4.25 -20.57
N SER A 122 20.29 4.55 -21.06
CA SER A 122 20.85 3.85 -22.21
C SER A 122 20.99 2.35 -21.97
N SER A 123 20.24 1.56 -22.75
CA SER A 123 20.23 0.10 -22.71
C SER A 123 21.48 -0.54 -23.32
N ASN A 124 22.27 0.23 -24.08
CA ASN A 124 23.31 -0.30 -24.96
C ASN A 124 24.73 0.14 -24.58
N CYS A 125 24.96 0.51 -23.31
CA CYS A 125 26.23 1.10 -22.86
C CYS A 125 26.71 2.25 -23.80
N GLY A 126 25.76 3.02 -24.34
CA GLY A 126 26.07 4.14 -25.22
C GLY A 126 26.92 5.17 -24.49
N LYS A 127 27.59 6.05 -25.25
CA LYS A 127 28.41 7.14 -24.68
C LYS A 127 27.61 7.85 -23.59
N VAL A 128 28.02 7.69 -22.33
CA VAL A 128 27.37 8.32 -21.17
C VAL A 128 27.42 9.84 -21.28
N ASP A 129 28.32 10.37 -22.11
CA ASP A 129 28.48 11.80 -22.38
C ASP A 129 27.39 12.35 -23.32
N ASN A 130 26.55 11.50 -23.91
CA ASN A 130 25.45 11.90 -24.79
C ASN A 130 24.17 12.14 -23.98
N GLU A 131 23.54 13.30 -24.18
CA GLU A 131 22.29 13.70 -23.54
C GLU A 131 21.15 12.71 -23.80
N LYS A 132 21.13 12.04 -24.95
CA LYS A 132 20.11 11.01 -25.30
C LYS A 132 20.22 9.74 -24.46
N SER A 133 21.35 9.56 -23.76
CA SER A 133 21.56 8.43 -22.86
C SER A 133 20.97 8.68 -21.46
N TRP A 134 20.51 9.91 -21.19
CA TRP A 134 19.93 10.34 -19.93
C TRP A 134 18.45 10.68 -20.13
N PHE A 135 17.65 10.35 -19.12
CA PHE A 135 16.30 10.86 -19.03
C PHE A 135 16.33 12.30 -18.54
N LEU A 136 16.11 13.24 -19.47
CA LEU A 136 16.13 14.68 -19.24
C LEU A 136 14.72 15.25 -19.41
N GLU A 137 14.28 16.12 -18.48
CA GLU A 137 13.10 16.95 -18.76
C GLU A 137 13.41 17.97 -19.86
N SER A 138 12.36 18.52 -20.50
CA SER A 138 12.50 19.55 -21.53
C SER A 138 13.34 20.77 -21.11
N TYR A 139 13.29 21.16 -19.84
CA TYR A 139 14.12 22.24 -19.28
C TYR A 139 15.56 21.83 -18.94
N GLN A 140 15.88 20.53 -18.95
CA GLN A 140 17.22 20.00 -18.74
C GLN A 140 17.90 19.63 -20.07
N MET A 141 17.18 19.76 -21.20
CA MET A 141 17.70 19.50 -22.54
C MET A 141 18.57 20.67 -23.03
N HIS A 142 19.72 20.84 -22.39
CA HIS A 142 20.75 21.78 -22.78
C HIS A 142 22.04 21.02 -23.14
N PRO A 143 22.77 21.45 -24.20
CA PRO A 143 24.06 20.84 -24.54
C PRO A 143 25.01 20.88 -23.34
N GLY A 144 25.62 19.74 -23.00
CA GLY A 144 26.56 19.62 -21.88
C GLY A 144 25.94 19.22 -20.54
N GLN A 145 24.62 19.13 -20.42
CA GLN A 145 23.96 18.72 -19.16
C GLN A 145 24.38 17.31 -18.72
N ALA A 146 24.55 16.39 -19.67
CA ALA A 146 25.04 15.04 -19.40
C ALA A 146 26.46 15.06 -18.82
N ALA A 147 27.33 15.94 -19.34
CA ALA A 147 28.68 16.12 -18.82
C ALA A 147 28.67 16.64 -17.37
N THR A 148 27.76 17.54 -17.02
CA THR A 148 27.60 18.01 -15.63
C THR A 148 27.24 16.87 -14.67
N PHE A 149 26.37 15.94 -15.06
CA PHE A 149 26.06 14.80 -14.19
C PHE A 149 27.26 13.86 -14.03
N LEU A 150 28.00 13.63 -15.11
CA LEU A 150 29.21 12.82 -15.05
C LEU A 150 30.27 13.44 -14.15
N GLU A 151 30.47 14.75 -14.26
CA GLU A 151 31.37 15.50 -13.39
C GLU A 151 30.91 15.45 -11.93
N HIS A 152 29.61 15.58 -11.67
CA HIS A 152 29.06 15.47 -10.32
C HIS A 152 29.31 14.09 -9.69
N ILE A 153 29.07 13.02 -10.45
CA ILE A 153 29.36 11.64 -10.02
C ILE A 153 30.86 11.47 -9.76
N LYS A 154 31.69 11.91 -10.70
CA LYS A 154 33.14 11.77 -10.62
C LYS A 154 33.72 12.52 -9.42
N GLU A 155 33.34 13.78 -9.22
CA GLU A 155 33.80 14.60 -8.10
C GLU A 155 33.40 13.97 -6.77
N GLY A 156 32.16 13.48 -6.65
CA GLY A 156 31.72 12.78 -5.43
C GLY A 156 32.56 11.54 -5.12
N VAL A 157 32.88 10.74 -6.14
CA VAL A 157 33.76 9.56 -5.99
C VAL A 157 35.17 9.99 -5.60
N GLU A 158 35.75 11.00 -6.25
CA GLU A 158 37.11 11.48 -5.97
C GLU A 158 37.23 12.13 -4.59
N VAL A 159 36.20 12.83 -4.12
CA VAL A 159 36.16 13.40 -2.77
C VAL A 159 36.10 12.29 -1.73
N ALA A 160 35.24 11.28 -1.93
CA ALA A 160 35.17 10.12 -1.04
C ALA A 160 36.47 9.32 -1.03
N ALA A 161 37.13 9.16 -2.17
CA ALA A 161 38.39 8.41 -2.29
C ALA A 161 39.57 9.07 -1.54
N LYS A 162 39.50 10.37 -1.25
CA LYS A 162 40.53 11.10 -0.51
C LYS A 162 40.45 10.89 1.01
N ASP A 163 39.35 10.33 1.51
CA ASP A 163 39.06 10.16 2.93
C ASP A 163 38.64 8.71 3.22
N ASP A 164 39.50 7.96 3.89
CA ASP A 164 39.27 6.56 4.26
C ASP A 164 38.17 6.37 5.33
N GLN A 165 37.73 7.47 5.94
CA GLN A 165 36.60 7.53 6.87
C GLN A 165 35.31 8.05 6.21
N ALA A 166 35.33 8.32 4.90
CA ALA A 166 34.16 8.77 4.17
C ALA A 166 33.30 7.62 3.64
N LEU A 167 31.99 7.76 3.82
CA LEU A 167 30.97 6.97 3.12
C LEU A 167 30.52 7.73 1.87
N LEU A 168 30.63 7.12 0.70
CA LEU A 168 30.01 7.63 -0.52
C LEU A 168 28.55 7.19 -0.59
N LEU A 169 27.63 8.15 -0.68
CA LEU A 169 26.20 7.90 -0.81
C LEU A 169 25.65 8.50 -2.10
N PHE A 170 25.23 7.65 -3.04
CA PHE A 170 24.37 8.09 -4.13
C PHE A 170 22.92 8.13 -3.64
N SER A 171 22.32 9.32 -3.72
CA SER A 171 20.97 9.60 -3.24
C SER A 171 20.05 9.93 -4.41
N GLY A 172 18.88 9.29 -4.50
CA GLY A 172 17.92 9.55 -5.55
C GLY A 172 16.95 8.39 -5.76
N GLY A 173 15.66 8.69 -5.86
CA GLY A 173 14.59 7.71 -6.03
C GLY A 173 14.25 7.42 -7.49
N GLU A 174 13.23 6.60 -7.71
CA GLU A 174 12.54 6.52 -9.01
C GLU A 174 11.54 7.68 -9.05
N THR A 175 12.02 8.83 -9.50
CA THR A 175 11.26 10.08 -9.53
C THR A 175 10.42 10.19 -10.81
N ARG A 176 10.67 9.35 -11.82
CA ARG A 176 10.08 9.49 -13.16
C ARG A 176 9.59 8.16 -13.71
N LYS A 177 8.28 8.09 -13.96
CA LYS A 177 7.62 6.89 -14.52
C LYS A 177 8.15 6.53 -15.91
N ASP A 178 8.50 7.54 -16.70
CA ASP A 178 8.92 7.39 -18.09
C ASP A 178 10.40 6.99 -18.23
N ALA A 179 11.18 7.05 -17.13
CA ALA A 179 12.58 6.61 -17.09
C ALA A 179 12.71 5.09 -16.87
N GLY A 180 11.59 4.38 -16.64
CA GLY A 180 11.56 2.97 -16.29
C GLY A 180 11.83 2.70 -14.80
N PRO A 181 11.90 1.42 -14.39
CA PRO A 181 12.04 1.02 -12.98
C PRO A 181 13.49 1.18 -12.50
N ARG A 182 14.06 2.37 -12.67
CA ARG A 182 15.44 2.69 -12.30
C ARG A 182 15.45 4.00 -11.51
N SER A 183 16.09 3.95 -10.35
CA SER A 183 16.33 5.14 -9.55
C SER A 183 17.52 5.95 -10.08
N GLU A 184 17.53 7.24 -9.76
CA GLU A 184 18.66 8.12 -10.07
C GLU A 184 19.95 7.60 -9.40
N ALA A 185 19.89 7.21 -8.12
CA ALA A 185 21.04 6.71 -7.37
C ALA A 185 21.67 5.45 -8.00
N GLN A 186 20.83 4.47 -8.38
CA GLN A 186 21.32 3.27 -9.08
C GLN A 186 21.95 3.62 -10.42
N SER A 187 21.37 4.58 -11.14
CA SER A 187 21.89 4.99 -12.44
C SER A 187 23.25 5.67 -12.33
N TYR A 188 23.47 6.47 -11.29
CA TYR A 188 24.75 7.14 -11.01
C TYR A 188 25.82 6.13 -10.60
N TRP A 189 25.45 5.16 -9.76
CA TRP A 189 26.35 4.06 -9.37
C TRP A 189 26.80 3.24 -10.59
N LEU A 190 25.87 2.85 -11.47
CA LEU A 190 26.18 2.09 -12.70
C LEU A 190 27.12 2.86 -13.62
N VAL A 191 26.95 4.18 -13.72
CA VAL A 191 27.84 5.04 -14.51
C VAL A 191 29.24 5.05 -13.92
N ALA A 192 29.38 5.26 -12.62
CA ALA A 192 30.68 5.22 -11.93
C ALA A 192 31.36 3.85 -12.05
N GLU A 193 30.60 2.76 -11.92
CA GLU A 193 31.07 1.38 -12.12
C GLU A 193 31.58 1.18 -13.56
N SER A 194 30.77 1.57 -14.56
CA SER A 194 31.13 1.42 -15.98
C SER A 194 32.39 2.18 -16.38
N LYS A 195 32.71 3.26 -15.66
CA LYS A 195 33.91 4.08 -15.85
C LYS A 195 35.09 3.61 -15.00
N GLY A 196 34.89 2.63 -14.11
CA GLY A 196 35.92 2.13 -13.21
C GLY A 196 36.42 3.19 -12.22
N TRP A 197 35.53 4.09 -11.75
CA TRP A 197 35.92 5.15 -10.82
C TRP A 197 36.06 4.71 -9.37
N PHE A 198 35.49 3.55 -9.02
CA PHE A 198 35.65 2.98 -7.69
C PHE A 198 37.07 2.44 -7.51
N GLY A 199 37.77 2.96 -6.50
CA GLY A 199 39.06 2.43 -6.04
C GLY A 199 38.91 1.31 -5.01
N GLU A 200 40.03 0.85 -4.45
CA GLU A 200 40.10 -0.27 -3.49
C GLU A 200 39.41 0.00 -2.13
N PHE A 201 39.19 1.27 -1.74
CA PHE A 201 38.82 1.64 -0.36
C PHE A 201 37.53 2.48 -0.22
N ILE A 202 36.63 2.47 -1.21
CA ILE A 202 35.43 3.30 -1.15
C ILE A 202 34.27 2.48 -0.59
N PHE A 203 33.78 2.84 0.60
CA PHE A 203 32.50 2.33 1.09
C PHE A 203 31.36 3.04 0.36
N ILE A 204 30.51 2.27 -0.32
CA ILE A 204 29.44 2.80 -1.17
C ILE A 204 28.08 2.38 -0.62
N ALA A 205 27.21 3.37 -0.41
CA ALA A 205 25.80 3.19 -0.15
C ALA A 205 24.96 3.74 -1.31
N CYS A 206 23.89 3.02 -1.65
CA CYS A 206 22.89 3.47 -2.61
C CYS A 206 21.54 3.51 -1.92
N LEU A 207 20.97 4.70 -1.70
CA LEU A 207 19.70 4.85 -1.00
C LEU A 207 18.58 5.19 -1.99
N CYS A 208 17.74 4.20 -2.29
CA CYS A 208 16.50 4.39 -3.04
C CYS A 208 15.31 4.55 -2.10
N LEU A 209 14.72 5.74 -2.01
CA LEU A 209 13.48 5.92 -1.26
C LEU A 209 12.29 5.43 -2.10
N LEU A 210 12.08 4.11 -2.19
CA LEU A 210 10.92 3.52 -2.85
C LEU A 210 10.28 2.37 -2.08
N PRO A 211 8.96 2.15 -2.27
CA PRO A 211 8.22 1.09 -1.61
C PRO A 211 8.22 -0.20 -2.45
N VAL A 212 9.39 -0.69 -2.91
CA VAL A 212 9.46 -1.91 -3.74
C VAL A 212 10.14 -3.03 -2.94
N PRO A 213 9.37 -4.00 -2.38
CA PRO A 213 9.88 -4.94 -1.38
C PRO A 213 10.85 -6.00 -1.93
N ASN A 214 10.90 -6.22 -3.24
CA ASN A 214 11.60 -7.40 -3.80
C ASN A 214 12.92 -7.10 -4.52
N LEU A 215 13.34 -5.83 -4.60
CA LEU A 215 14.63 -5.44 -5.20
C LEU A 215 15.55 -4.70 -4.21
N PHE A 216 14.98 -4.11 -3.16
CA PHE A 216 15.70 -3.33 -2.16
C PHE A 216 16.64 -4.19 -1.29
N GLU A 217 16.18 -5.37 -0.86
CA GLU A 217 17.00 -6.28 -0.03
C GLU A 217 18.18 -6.88 -0.78
N ARG A 218 18.08 -7.12 -2.10
CA ARG A 218 19.19 -7.69 -2.87
C ARG A 218 20.26 -6.69 -3.26
N ILE A 219 19.94 -5.40 -3.40
CA ILE A 219 20.92 -4.39 -3.80
C ILE A 219 21.65 -3.81 -2.58
N CYS A 220 20.94 -3.50 -1.49
CA CYS A 220 21.57 -2.88 -0.32
C CYS A 220 22.38 -3.88 0.53
N VAL A 221 21.95 -5.14 0.65
CA VAL A 221 22.63 -6.14 1.51
C VAL A 221 23.79 -6.83 0.81
N HIS A 222 23.77 -6.97 -0.53
CA HIS A 222 24.95 -7.48 -1.26
C HIS A 222 26.06 -6.44 -1.48
N MET A 223 25.76 -5.13 -1.48
CA MET A 223 26.79 -4.09 -1.65
C MET A 223 27.73 -3.94 -0.44
N ILE A 224 27.30 -4.34 0.76
CA ILE A 224 28.15 -4.30 1.97
C ILE A 224 29.13 -5.50 2.02
N ASN A 225 28.79 -6.62 1.36
CA ASN A 225 29.60 -7.85 1.40
C ASN A 225 30.60 -8.01 0.24
N ALA A 226 30.68 -7.05 -0.69
CA ALA A 226 31.67 -7.10 -1.76
C ALA A 226 33.06 -6.55 -1.37
N MET A 227 33.25 -6.15 -0.09
CA MET A 227 34.49 -5.55 0.42
C MET A 227 34.93 -6.11 1.80
N LEU A 228 34.55 -7.35 2.10
CA LEU A 228 35.22 -8.19 3.11
C LEU A 228 35.89 -9.36 2.38
#